data_AF-A0A9D7T1U5-F1
#
_entry.id   AF-A0A9D7T1U5-F1
#
_cell.length_a   1.000
_cell.length_b   1.000
_cell.length_c   1.000
_cell.angle_alpha   90.00
_cell.angle_beta   90.00
_cell.angle_gamma   90.00
#
_symmetry.space_group_name_H-M   'P 1'
#
loop_
_entity.id
_entity.type
_entity.pdbx_description
1 polymer ?
#
loop_
_entity_poly.entity_id
_entity_poly.type
_entity_poly.pdbx_seq_one_letter_code
_entity_poly.pdbx_strand_id
1 'polypeptide(L)'
;MMLCTSLDVSKLARAVDVNVTTKITLPGGGLAKIDMKVPNTTDYGDAKDKPLWNGVVYIHDLASGTANNRKGVMLENGITLPTTTESTVARGGGLTVVTDHSAYIIGNYNTGGNPPVNSGAITDAATVAGYTVRPAAVMADAVNVLSRNWTIAYNSLSLGSRTPSSTTVNAALLSGNVPSTNPGGYSGGVENFPRLLEAWTSSIRLTIYGSMICLFPSIYATSRWGSSNVYDVPSRNWYFEPTFNNPNCLPPGTPNIVLFTNGEWVRLNN
;
A
#
# COMPACT_ATOMS: atom_id res chain seq x y z
N MET A 1 -15.35 12.55 8.21
CA MET A 1 -14.30 12.10 9.13
C MET A 1 -13.94 10.68 8.73
N MET A 2 -12.67 10.36 8.57
CA MET A 2 -12.30 9.02 8.12
C MET A 2 -12.39 8.04 9.30
N LEU A 3 -13.29 7.06 9.21
CA LEU A 3 -13.26 5.89 10.09
C LEU A 3 -12.41 4.85 9.37
N CYS A 4 -11.15 4.74 9.77
CA CYS A 4 -10.23 3.76 9.22
C CYS A 4 -9.86 2.73 10.28
N THR A 5 -9.77 1.48 9.83
CA THR A 5 -9.01 0.43 10.52
C THR A 5 -7.52 0.77 10.41
N SER A 6 -6.76 0.75 11.50
CA SER A 6 -5.31 0.98 11.45
C SER A 6 -4.51 -0.32 11.57
N LEU A 7 -3.64 -0.56 10.60
CA LEU A 7 -2.60 -1.57 10.63
C LEU A 7 -1.28 -0.92 11.03
N ASP A 8 -0.77 -1.27 12.21
CA ASP A 8 0.60 -0.95 12.61
C ASP A 8 1.55 -1.97 11.96
N VAL A 9 2.18 -1.57 10.86
CA VAL A 9 3.07 -2.44 10.06
C VAL A 9 4.30 -2.85 10.86
N SER A 10 4.75 -2.03 11.81
CA SER A 10 5.92 -2.35 12.64
C SER A 10 5.66 -3.51 13.60
N LYS A 11 4.39 -3.82 13.88
CA LYS A 11 4.01 -4.94 14.74
C LYS A 11 3.98 -6.27 13.99
N LEU A 12 3.93 -6.25 12.66
CA LEU A 12 4.00 -7.43 11.81
C LEU A 12 5.29 -8.22 12.07
N ALA A 13 5.14 -9.43 12.61
CA ALA A 13 6.26 -10.26 13.06
C ALA A 13 6.94 -11.01 11.90
N ARG A 14 8.16 -11.49 12.17
CA ARG A 14 8.94 -12.33 11.24
C ARG A 14 8.32 -13.73 11.14
N ALA A 15 8.49 -14.37 9.98
CA ALA A 15 7.93 -15.71 9.69
C ALA A 15 8.31 -16.81 10.70
N VAL A 16 9.41 -16.65 11.44
CA VAL A 16 9.90 -17.64 12.43
C VAL A 16 9.31 -17.39 13.83
N ASP A 17 8.69 -16.24 14.08
CA ASP A 17 8.27 -15.87 15.44
C ASP A 17 6.78 -16.15 15.75
N VAL A 18 5.93 -16.47 14.76
CA VAL A 18 4.49 -16.65 15.02
C VAL A 18 3.79 -17.63 14.07
N ASN A 19 3.35 -18.77 14.60
CA ASN A 19 2.41 -19.73 13.97
C ASN A 19 0.97 -19.17 13.93
N VAL A 20 0.65 -18.16 13.11
CA VAL A 20 -0.73 -17.65 12.97
C VAL A 20 -1.01 -17.16 11.55
N THR A 21 -2.09 -17.68 10.91
CA THR A 21 -2.76 -17.03 9.76
C THR A 21 -3.80 -16.09 10.31
N THR A 22 -3.83 -14.85 9.82
CA THR A 22 -4.81 -13.87 10.30
C THR A 22 -5.73 -13.43 9.16
N LYS A 23 -6.97 -13.91 9.17
CA LYS A 23 -8.10 -13.18 8.58
C LYS A 23 -8.61 -12.24 9.67
N ILE A 24 -8.42 -10.94 9.51
CA ILE A 24 -8.89 -9.96 10.51
C ILE A 24 -10.29 -9.52 10.12
N THR A 25 -11.25 -9.77 11.02
CA THR A 25 -12.63 -9.29 10.91
C THR A 25 -12.89 -8.44 12.16
N LEU A 26 -13.05 -7.11 12.01
CA LEU A 26 -13.22 -6.20 13.15
C LEU A 26 -14.69 -5.80 13.35
N PRO A 27 -15.22 -5.84 14.59
CA PRO A 27 -16.49 -5.21 14.92
C PRO A 27 -16.28 -3.69 14.94
N GLY A 28 -17.08 -2.96 14.15
CA GLY A 28 -16.83 -1.55 13.84
C GLY A 28 -16.88 -0.57 15.01
N GLY A 29 -16.33 0.63 14.77
CA GLY A 29 -16.62 1.82 15.57
C GLY A 29 -15.53 2.24 16.57
N GLY A 30 -14.32 2.53 16.09
CA GLY A 30 -13.26 3.13 16.89
C GLY A 30 -11.91 2.94 16.22
N LEU A 31 -10.90 3.75 16.57
CA LEU A 31 -9.51 3.60 16.14
C LEU A 31 -8.96 2.24 16.59
N ALA A 32 -9.29 1.18 15.85
CA ALA A 32 -8.81 -0.16 16.10
C ALA A 32 -7.37 -0.22 15.61
N LYS A 33 -6.42 -0.17 16.56
CA LYS A 33 -5.02 -0.50 16.31
C LYS A 33 -4.92 -2.02 16.23
N ILE A 34 -4.41 -2.55 15.13
CA ILE A 34 -3.95 -3.93 15.06
C ILE A 34 -2.65 -4.01 15.89
N ASP A 35 -2.79 -4.11 17.20
CA ASP A 35 -1.70 -4.44 18.11
C ASP A 35 -1.52 -5.95 18.08
N MET A 36 -0.57 -6.44 17.27
CA MET A 36 -0.27 -7.87 17.25
C MET A 36 0.42 -8.30 18.55
N LYS A 37 -0.40 -8.62 19.53
CA LYS A 37 -0.07 -9.55 20.60
C LYS A 37 -1.28 -10.45 20.76
N VAL A 38 -1.39 -11.50 19.95
CA VAL A 38 -2.56 -12.39 19.88
C VAL A 38 -2.73 -13.13 21.22
N PRO A 39 -3.69 -12.79 22.09
CA PRO A 39 -4.00 -13.58 23.26
C PRO A 39 -5.04 -14.63 22.84
N ASN A 40 -4.63 -15.87 23.01
CA ASN A 40 -5.42 -17.09 22.99
C ASN A 40 -6.91 -16.87 23.34
N THR A 41 -7.82 -16.96 22.38
CA THR A 41 -9.15 -17.58 22.55
C THR A 41 -9.77 -17.93 21.19
N THR A 42 -9.81 -19.23 20.93
CA THR A 42 -10.82 -19.98 20.16
C THR A 42 -11.10 -19.59 18.69
N ASP A 43 -10.42 -20.35 17.83
CA ASP A 43 -10.94 -20.99 16.61
C ASP A 43 -10.84 -20.26 15.26
N TYR A 44 -9.71 -20.50 14.58
CA TYR A 44 -9.58 -20.46 13.11
C TYR A 44 -9.17 -21.86 12.64
N GLY A 45 -10.18 -22.70 12.42
CA GLY A 45 -10.12 -24.16 12.28
C GLY A 45 -9.32 -24.78 11.13
N ASP A 46 -8.34 -24.10 10.54
CA ASP A 46 -7.42 -24.69 9.53
C ASP A 46 -5.97 -24.14 9.60
N ALA A 47 -5.68 -23.24 10.55
CA ALA A 47 -4.37 -22.59 10.69
C ALA A 47 -3.49 -23.22 11.79
N LYS A 48 -3.97 -24.27 12.46
CA LYS A 48 -3.21 -24.96 13.50
C LYS A 48 -2.07 -25.76 12.84
N ASP A 49 -0.84 -25.54 13.30
CA ASP A 49 0.37 -26.29 12.92
C ASP A 49 0.95 -26.05 11.50
N LYS A 50 0.72 -24.88 10.90
CA LYS A 50 1.44 -24.46 9.67
C LYS A 50 2.31 -23.22 9.90
N PRO A 51 3.44 -23.05 9.16
CA PRO A 51 4.19 -21.79 9.12
C PRO A 51 3.45 -20.79 8.21
N LEU A 52 3.03 -19.64 8.75
CA LEU A 52 1.91 -18.86 8.16
C LEU A 52 2.25 -17.44 7.71
N TRP A 53 3.53 -17.12 7.48
CA TRP A 53 3.89 -15.87 6.79
C TRP A 53 4.17 -16.11 5.31
N ASN A 54 3.13 -15.98 4.48
CA ASN A 54 3.27 -15.95 3.02
C ASN A 54 3.52 -14.52 2.49
N GLY A 55 3.70 -13.54 3.38
CA GLY A 55 3.93 -12.14 3.01
C GLY A 55 2.69 -11.38 2.55
N VAL A 56 1.48 -11.93 2.65
CA VAL A 56 0.24 -11.26 2.23
C VAL A 56 -0.69 -11.05 3.42
N VAL A 57 -1.16 -9.82 3.60
CA VAL A 57 -2.16 -9.46 4.62
C VAL A 57 -3.40 -8.90 3.91
N TYR A 58 -4.53 -9.59 4.02
CA TYR A 58 -5.81 -9.11 3.51
C TYR A 58 -6.65 -8.49 4.65
N ILE A 59 -7.14 -7.27 4.44
CA ILE A 59 -7.92 -6.51 5.42
C ILE A 59 -9.24 -6.08 4.80
N HIS A 60 -10.33 -6.44 5.46
CA HIS A 60 -11.68 -6.02 5.11
C HIS A 60 -12.35 -5.38 6.33
N ASP A 61 -12.81 -4.14 6.19
CA ASP A 61 -13.49 -3.41 7.26
C ASP A 61 -15.01 -3.68 7.22
N LEU A 62 -15.51 -4.42 8.23
CA LEU A 62 -16.93 -4.74 8.36
C LEU A 62 -17.78 -3.61 8.97
N ALA A 63 -17.19 -2.50 9.41
CA ALA A 63 -17.96 -1.40 10.00
C ALA A 63 -19.07 -0.90 9.06
N SER A 64 -20.11 -0.28 9.59
CA SER A 64 -21.09 0.41 8.73
C SER A 64 -20.50 1.74 8.25
N GLY A 65 -20.21 1.85 6.96
CA GLY A 65 -19.82 3.12 6.35
C GLY A 65 -21.01 4.07 6.28
N THR A 66 -20.78 5.37 6.41
CA THR A 66 -21.80 6.41 6.18
C THR A 66 -21.36 7.37 5.08
N ALA A 67 -22.28 8.18 4.55
CA ALA A 67 -21.95 9.19 3.53
C ALA A 67 -20.79 10.12 3.94
N ASN A 68 -20.63 10.35 5.25
CA ASN A 68 -19.61 11.22 5.83
C ASN A 68 -18.40 10.44 6.40
N ASN A 69 -18.52 9.11 6.53
CA ASN A 69 -17.50 8.21 7.05
C ASN A 69 -17.33 7.02 6.11
N ARG A 70 -16.50 7.20 5.09
CA ARG A 70 -16.12 6.14 4.17
C ARG A 70 -15.07 5.24 4.82
N LYS A 71 -15.15 3.95 4.53
CA LYS A 71 -14.25 2.92 5.05
C LYS A 71 -12.86 3.05 4.46
N GLY A 72 -11.87 2.58 5.21
CA GLY A 72 -10.51 2.49 4.72
C GLY A 72 -9.56 1.80 5.69
N VAL A 73 -8.37 1.52 5.19
CA VAL A 73 -7.29 0.87 5.93
C VAL A 73 -6.08 1.79 5.96
N MET A 74 -5.65 2.21 7.15
CA MET A 74 -4.43 2.98 7.34
C MET A 74 -3.26 2.04 7.59
N LEU A 75 -2.16 2.24 6.89
CA LEU A 75 -0.89 1.55 7.08
C LEU A 75 0.06 2.50 7.81
N GLU A 76 0.20 2.29 9.11
CA GLU A 76 1.03 3.09 10.00
C GLU A 76 2.39 2.42 10.24
N ASN A 77 3.41 3.22 10.56
CA ASN A 77 4.75 2.74 10.93
C ASN A 77 5.42 1.80 9.92
N GLY A 78 5.12 1.97 8.62
CA GLY A 78 5.62 1.12 7.54
C GLY A 78 7.07 1.33 7.13
N ILE A 79 7.86 2.08 7.91
CA ILE A 79 9.26 2.40 7.58
C ILE A 79 10.10 1.13 7.37
N THR A 80 9.86 0.11 8.18
CA THR A 80 10.54 -1.20 8.10
C THR A 80 9.49 -2.27 7.91
N LEU A 81 9.70 -3.16 6.94
CA LEU A 81 8.78 -4.26 6.65
C LEU A 81 9.22 -5.58 7.29
N PRO A 82 8.28 -6.53 7.51
CA PRO A 82 8.59 -7.86 8.00
C PRO A 82 9.69 -8.55 7.20
N THR A 83 10.54 -9.30 7.93
CA THR A 83 11.62 -10.09 7.36
C THR A 83 11.43 -11.57 7.67
N THR A 84 12.07 -12.42 6.88
CA THR A 84 12.14 -13.87 7.11
C THR A 84 13.58 -14.33 7.01
N THR A 85 13.91 -15.39 7.74
CA THR A 85 15.18 -16.11 7.59
C THR A 85 15.05 -17.27 6.60
N GLU A 86 13.86 -17.51 6.05
CA GLU A 86 13.63 -18.51 5.01
C GLU A 86 14.47 -18.19 3.77
N SER A 87 15.39 -19.09 3.44
CA SER A 87 16.34 -18.93 2.33
C SER A 87 15.65 -18.94 0.96
N THR A 88 14.42 -19.45 0.90
CA THR A 88 13.60 -19.55 -0.32
C THR A 88 12.86 -18.25 -0.66
N VAL A 89 12.76 -17.30 0.28
CA VAL A 89 12.11 -16.01 0.06
C VAL A 89 13.18 -14.98 -0.30
N ALA A 90 13.21 -14.54 -1.56
CA ALA A 90 14.21 -13.59 -2.00
C ALA A 90 14.12 -12.28 -1.19
N ARG A 91 15.29 -11.65 -0.98
CA ARG A 91 15.45 -10.43 -0.17
C ARG A 91 15.01 -10.58 1.30
N GLY A 92 14.86 -11.81 1.80
CA GLY A 92 14.65 -12.09 3.22
C GLY A 92 13.35 -11.50 3.75
N GLY A 93 12.28 -11.50 2.96
CA GLY A 93 10.95 -11.08 3.39
C GLY A 93 10.11 -10.46 2.28
N GLY A 94 9.04 -9.81 2.69
CA GLY A 94 8.13 -9.11 1.81
C GLY A 94 6.78 -8.87 2.48
N LEU A 95 6.06 -7.86 1.99
CA LEU A 95 4.72 -7.55 2.48
C LEU A 95 3.86 -7.00 1.36
N THR A 96 2.76 -7.70 1.09
CA THR A 96 1.66 -7.21 0.29
C THR A 96 0.46 -6.99 1.20
N VAL A 97 0.00 -5.75 1.29
CA VAL A 97 -1.27 -5.45 1.95
C VAL A 97 -2.35 -5.36 0.90
N VAL A 98 -3.44 -6.09 1.11
CA VAL A 98 -4.60 -6.13 0.22
C VAL A 98 -5.83 -5.69 0.98
N THR A 99 -6.65 -4.83 0.38
CA THR A 99 -7.98 -4.49 0.88
C THR A 99 -8.93 -4.24 -0.28
N ASP A 100 -10.21 -4.53 -0.08
CA ASP A 100 -11.24 -4.13 -1.02
C ASP A 100 -11.64 -2.65 -0.86
N HIS A 101 -11.21 -1.97 0.21
CA HIS A 101 -11.49 -0.55 0.45
C HIS A 101 -10.30 0.35 0.03
N SER A 102 -10.40 1.65 0.31
CA SER A 102 -9.24 2.55 0.18
C SER A 102 -8.15 2.20 1.19
N ALA A 103 -6.89 2.15 0.75
CA ALA A 103 -5.73 2.07 1.63
C ALA A 103 -5.05 3.44 1.75
N TYR A 104 -4.49 3.72 2.92
CA TYR A 104 -3.78 4.97 3.24
C TYR A 104 -2.41 4.63 3.79
N ILE A 105 -1.36 4.85 3.01
CA ILE A 105 0.02 4.71 3.46
C ILE A 105 0.37 5.97 4.24
N ILE A 106 0.75 5.84 5.51
CA ILE A 106 1.10 6.97 6.38
C ILE A 106 2.61 7.05 6.55
N GLY A 107 3.19 8.16 6.06
CA GLY A 107 4.61 8.46 6.14
C GLY A 107 5.47 7.61 5.22
N ASN A 108 6.75 7.53 5.57
CA ASN A 108 7.73 6.76 4.79
C ASN A 108 7.44 5.26 4.89
N TYR A 109 7.54 4.56 3.78
CA TYR A 109 7.19 3.14 3.69
C TYR A 109 8.30 2.33 3.03
N ASN A 110 8.79 1.31 3.72
CA ASN A 110 9.83 0.39 3.28
C ASN A 110 11.17 1.09 2.95
N THR A 111 11.60 1.97 3.85
CA THR A 111 12.76 2.83 3.67
C THR A 111 13.87 2.61 4.71
N GLY A 112 13.55 1.93 5.80
CA GLY A 112 14.45 1.66 6.94
C GLY A 112 14.72 2.85 7.86
N GLY A 113 14.28 4.05 7.48
CA GLY A 113 14.46 5.24 8.31
C GLY A 113 14.05 6.53 7.62
N ASN A 114 14.59 7.62 8.17
CA ASN A 114 14.20 8.99 7.90
C ASN A 114 15.44 9.91 7.83
N PRO A 115 15.68 10.69 6.74
CA PRO A 115 15.00 10.68 5.46
C PRO A 115 15.69 9.74 4.44
N PRO A 116 14.94 8.94 3.69
CA PRO A 116 15.52 8.00 2.73
C PRO A 116 15.74 8.65 1.34
N VAL A 117 14.80 9.40 0.74
CA VAL A 117 15.10 10.32 -0.41
C VAL A 117 14.14 11.50 -0.48
N ASN A 118 14.66 12.74 -0.40
CA ASN A 118 13.89 13.98 -0.54
C ASN A 118 14.53 15.02 -1.50
N SER A 119 15.57 14.63 -2.26
CA SER A 119 16.31 15.49 -3.19
C SER A 119 15.76 15.41 -4.62
N GLY A 120 15.18 14.28 -5.00
CA GLY A 120 14.50 14.08 -6.29
C GLY A 120 15.40 13.67 -7.45
N ALA A 121 16.60 13.14 -7.18
CA ALA A 121 17.40 12.47 -8.19
C ALA A 121 17.15 10.96 -8.15
N ILE A 122 17.02 10.34 -9.32
CA ILE A 122 16.84 8.88 -9.42
C ILE A 122 18.03 8.08 -8.88
N THR A 123 19.21 8.71 -8.83
CA THR A 123 20.45 8.14 -8.29
C THR A 123 20.51 8.11 -6.77
N ASP A 124 19.60 8.83 -6.09
CA ASP A 124 19.58 8.86 -4.64
C ASP A 124 19.10 7.52 -4.08
N ALA A 125 19.73 7.09 -2.98
CA ALA A 125 19.42 5.82 -2.36
C ALA A 125 17.99 5.84 -1.80
N ALA A 126 17.07 5.06 -2.37
CA ALA A 126 15.65 4.94 -1.96
C ALA A 126 15.43 4.57 -0.47
N THR A 127 16.49 4.26 0.27
CA THR A 127 16.50 3.75 1.64
C THR A 127 17.67 4.36 2.42
N VAL A 128 17.56 4.39 3.75
CA VAL A 128 18.71 4.74 4.60
C VAL A 128 19.82 3.69 4.49
N ALA A 129 21.06 4.09 4.76
CA ALA A 129 22.21 3.19 4.73
C ALA A 129 22.00 1.99 5.66
N GLY A 130 22.30 0.79 5.16
CA GLY A 130 22.15 -0.47 5.91
C GLY A 130 20.75 -1.10 5.85
N TYR A 131 19.75 -0.41 5.29
CA TYR A 131 18.45 -1.02 5.03
C TYR A 131 18.39 -1.63 3.63
N THR A 132 17.80 -2.83 3.53
CA THR A 132 17.50 -3.48 2.25
C THR A 132 16.00 -3.41 2.00
N VAL A 133 15.60 -2.76 0.91
CA VAL A 133 14.21 -2.72 0.46
C VAL A 133 13.63 -4.13 0.34
N ARG A 134 12.44 -4.34 0.89
CA ARG A 134 11.71 -5.62 0.78
C ARG A 134 10.75 -5.58 -0.40
N PRO A 135 10.50 -6.71 -1.10
CA PRO A 135 9.41 -6.82 -2.05
C PRO A 135 8.08 -6.44 -1.38
N ALA A 136 7.44 -5.38 -1.85
CA ALA A 136 6.27 -4.84 -1.19
C ALA A 136 5.21 -4.36 -2.17
N ALA A 137 3.94 -4.59 -1.82
CA ALA A 137 2.82 -4.06 -2.56
C ALA A 137 1.69 -3.56 -1.64
N VAL A 138 0.92 -2.58 -2.13
CA VAL A 138 -0.37 -2.19 -1.56
C VAL A 138 -1.39 -2.29 -2.68
N MET A 139 -2.36 -3.17 -2.50
CA MET A 139 -3.42 -3.46 -3.46
C MET A 139 -4.77 -3.07 -2.84
N ALA A 140 -5.43 -2.07 -3.42
CA ALA A 140 -6.61 -1.45 -2.81
C ALA A 140 -7.61 -0.93 -3.85
N ASP A 141 -8.84 -0.61 -3.44
CA ASP A 141 -9.79 0.10 -4.29
C ASP A 141 -9.22 1.45 -4.76
N ALA A 142 -8.63 2.17 -3.81
CA ALA A 142 -7.83 3.35 -4.05
C ALA A 142 -6.64 3.39 -3.09
N VAL A 143 -5.44 3.64 -3.61
CA VAL A 143 -4.27 3.89 -2.76
C VAL A 143 -4.10 5.39 -2.53
N ASN A 144 -3.97 5.77 -1.27
CA ASN A 144 -3.75 7.13 -0.82
C ASN A 144 -2.40 7.20 -0.11
N VAL A 145 -1.70 8.32 -0.25
CA VAL A 145 -0.47 8.58 0.51
C VAL A 145 -0.67 9.81 1.36
N LEU A 146 -0.43 9.64 2.66
CA LEU A 146 -0.47 10.68 3.67
C LEU A 146 0.96 10.86 4.16
N SER A 147 1.42 12.11 4.25
CA SER A 147 2.80 12.41 4.59
C SER A 147 3.15 11.99 6.01
N ARG A 148 4.43 12.04 6.36
CA ARG A 148 4.88 11.76 7.73
C ARG A 148 4.32 12.73 8.78
N ASN A 149 3.86 13.91 8.36
CA ASN A 149 3.23 14.88 9.27
C ASN A 149 1.74 14.60 9.48
N TRP A 150 1.17 13.60 8.79
CA TRP A 150 -0.23 13.26 8.97
C TRP A 150 -0.52 12.87 10.41
N THR A 151 -1.57 13.45 10.96
CA THR A 151 -2.10 13.11 12.28
C THR A 151 -3.61 12.93 12.17
N ILE A 152 -4.21 12.18 13.09
CA ILE A 152 -5.66 12.00 13.13
C ILE A 152 -6.44 13.32 13.25
N ALA A 153 -5.81 14.38 13.79
CA ALA A 153 -6.41 15.70 13.90
C ALA A 153 -6.69 16.32 12.52
N TYR A 154 -5.88 16.00 11.50
CA TYR A 154 -6.06 16.50 10.14
C TYR A 154 -7.41 16.11 9.53
N ASN A 155 -8.04 15.04 10.02
CA ASN A 155 -9.36 14.60 9.57
C ASN A 155 -10.48 15.63 9.77
N SER A 156 -10.30 16.59 10.68
CA SER A 156 -11.26 17.66 10.97
C SER A 156 -10.78 19.05 10.54
N LEU A 157 -9.58 19.16 9.95
CA LEU A 157 -9.00 20.44 9.57
C LEU A 157 -9.24 20.77 8.10
N SER A 158 -9.24 22.08 7.79
CA SER A 158 -9.24 22.56 6.41
C SER A 158 -7.94 22.20 5.69
N LEU A 159 -7.93 22.26 4.36
CA LEU A 159 -6.75 21.92 3.55
C LEU A 159 -5.48 22.66 4.00
N GLY A 160 -5.55 23.99 4.15
CA GLY A 160 -4.39 24.80 4.50
C GLY A 160 -3.75 24.51 5.87
N SER A 161 -4.43 23.75 6.74
CA SER A 161 -3.89 23.32 8.04
C SER A 161 -3.32 21.89 8.02
N ARG A 162 -3.43 21.19 6.89
CA ARG A 162 -2.90 19.84 6.68
C ARG A 162 -1.53 19.92 6.02
N THR A 163 -0.55 20.47 6.72
CA THR A 163 0.80 20.74 6.18
C THR A 163 1.63 19.45 6.07
N PRO A 164 2.02 19.03 4.85
CA PRO A 164 2.73 17.78 4.66
C PRO A 164 4.25 17.92 4.86
N SER A 165 4.93 16.79 4.78
CA SER A 165 6.39 16.70 4.69
C SER A 165 6.82 15.77 3.55
N SER A 166 8.03 15.92 3.04
CA SER A 166 8.50 15.05 1.96
C SER A 166 8.51 13.58 2.39
N THR A 167 7.98 12.71 1.53
CA THR A 167 7.64 11.32 1.86
C THR A 167 8.07 10.37 0.73
N THR A 168 8.66 9.23 1.09
CA THR A 168 9.14 8.18 0.19
C THR A 168 8.40 6.87 0.45
N VAL A 169 7.85 6.27 -0.61
CA VAL A 169 7.18 4.97 -0.55
C VAL A 169 7.86 3.99 -1.50
N ASN A 170 8.41 2.90 -0.98
CA ASN A 170 9.00 1.82 -1.77
C ASN A 170 8.03 0.62 -1.82
N ALA A 171 7.11 0.62 -2.78
CA ALA A 171 6.12 -0.45 -2.96
C ALA A 171 5.49 -0.40 -4.36
N ALA A 172 5.08 -1.56 -4.89
CA ALA A 172 4.13 -1.61 -5.98
C ALA A 172 2.74 -1.16 -5.50
N LEU A 173 2.09 -0.28 -6.23
CA LEU A 173 0.77 0.21 -5.94
C LEU A 173 -0.19 -0.30 -7.01
N LEU A 174 -1.14 -1.14 -6.59
CA LEU A 174 -2.23 -1.62 -7.44
C LEU A 174 -3.52 -0.98 -6.96
N SER A 175 -4.14 -0.18 -7.81
CA SER A 175 -5.28 0.65 -7.43
C SER A 175 -6.34 0.64 -8.52
N GLY A 176 -7.59 0.89 -8.12
CA GLY A 176 -8.60 1.36 -9.04
C GLY A 176 -8.52 2.86 -9.29
N ASN A 177 -9.22 3.34 -10.33
CA ASN A 177 -9.41 4.77 -10.61
C ASN A 177 -10.87 5.10 -10.91
N VAL A 178 -11.22 6.39 -10.98
CA VAL A 178 -12.50 6.81 -11.55
C VAL A 178 -12.28 6.96 -13.06
N PRO A 179 -12.95 6.20 -13.95
CA PRO A 179 -12.71 6.30 -15.38
C PRO A 179 -13.04 7.69 -15.94
N SER A 180 -12.21 8.19 -16.85
CA SER A 180 -12.55 9.39 -17.64
C SER A 180 -13.76 9.09 -18.52
N THR A 181 -14.73 10.00 -18.55
CA THR A 181 -15.95 9.85 -19.36
C THR A 181 -16.27 11.15 -20.07
N ASN A 182 -17.04 11.09 -21.16
CA ASN A 182 -17.59 12.26 -21.84
C ASN A 182 -19.13 12.16 -21.79
N PRO A 183 -19.86 13.05 -21.09
CA PRO A 183 -19.44 14.35 -20.54
C PRO A 183 -18.86 14.36 -19.09
N GLY A 184 -18.52 13.23 -18.47
CA GLY A 184 -18.18 13.18 -17.03
C GLY A 184 -16.79 13.68 -16.60
N GLY A 185 -15.89 14.01 -17.54
CA GLY A 185 -14.60 14.66 -17.29
C GLY A 185 -13.41 13.72 -17.08
N TYR A 186 -12.25 14.33 -16.81
CA TYR A 186 -10.96 13.69 -16.66
C TYR A 186 -10.76 13.08 -15.27
N SER A 187 -10.12 11.91 -15.20
CA SER A 187 -9.86 11.15 -13.97
C SER A 187 -8.72 11.67 -13.10
N GLY A 188 -7.90 12.59 -13.62
CA GLY A 188 -6.69 13.07 -12.96
C GLY A 188 -5.42 12.28 -13.28
N GLY A 189 -5.45 11.33 -14.24
CA GLY A 189 -4.25 10.68 -14.77
C GLY A 189 -3.34 10.00 -13.76
N VAL A 190 -2.05 9.89 -14.10
CA VAL A 190 -1.02 9.30 -13.22
C VAL A 190 -0.69 10.23 -12.04
N GLU A 191 -0.87 11.53 -12.23
CA GLU A 191 -0.64 12.58 -11.23
C GLU A 191 -1.61 12.51 -10.05
N ASN A 192 -2.72 11.79 -10.19
CA ASN A 192 -3.70 11.48 -9.16
C ASN A 192 -3.86 9.97 -8.90
N PHE A 193 -2.98 9.13 -9.45
CA PHE A 193 -3.03 7.68 -9.20
C PHE A 193 -2.87 7.36 -7.70
N PRO A 194 -1.82 7.85 -7.00
CA PRO A 194 -1.87 7.93 -5.55
C PRO A 194 -2.71 9.15 -5.19
N ARG A 195 -3.77 8.92 -4.43
CA ARG A 195 -4.63 10.00 -3.96
C ARG A 195 -4.01 10.71 -2.76
N LEU A 196 -4.24 12.02 -2.67
CA LEU A 196 -3.63 12.89 -1.67
C LEU A 196 -4.71 13.67 -0.93
N LEU A 197 -4.40 14.10 0.30
CA LEU A 197 -5.33 14.80 1.19
C LEU A 197 -4.65 15.93 1.99
N GLU A 198 -3.53 16.48 1.54
CA GLU A 198 -2.74 17.47 2.27
C GLU A 198 -2.41 18.70 1.41
N ALA A 199 -2.03 19.80 2.05
CA ALA A 199 -1.61 21.04 1.40
C ALA A 199 -0.14 20.96 0.96
N TRP A 200 0.16 20.11 -0.03
CA TRP A 200 1.49 20.01 -0.60
C TRP A 200 1.93 21.27 -1.35
N THR A 201 3.21 21.33 -1.69
CA THR A 201 3.78 22.43 -2.48
C THR A 201 4.83 21.88 -3.44
N SER A 202 5.28 22.71 -4.38
CA SER A 202 6.39 22.37 -5.26
C SER A 202 7.72 22.13 -4.53
N SER A 203 7.87 22.58 -3.27
CA SER A 203 9.07 22.33 -2.46
C SER A 203 9.01 21.02 -1.67
N ILE A 204 7.82 20.44 -1.48
CA ILE A 204 7.59 19.19 -0.76
C ILE A 204 7.44 18.05 -1.76
N ARG A 205 8.21 16.97 -1.56
CA ARG A 205 8.29 15.86 -2.51
C ARG A 205 7.51 14.64 -2.07
N LEU A 206 6.79 14.04 -3.00
CA LEU A 206 6.30 12.67 -2.89
C LEU A 206 7.10 11.81 -3.88
N THR A 207 7.86 10.86 -3.34
CA THR A 207 8.67 9.93 -4.11
C THR A 207 8.11 8.53 -3.97
N ILE A 208 7.82 7.86 -5.09
CA ILE A 208 7.44 6.44 -5.13
C ILE A 208 8.49 5.69 -5.94
N TYR A 209 9.12 4.69 -5.34
CA TYR A 209 9.87 3.65 -6.06
C TYR A 209 9.01 2.38 -6.09
N GLY A 210 8.67 1.90 -7.27
CA GLY A 210 7.79 0.74 -7.38
C GLY A 210 7.23 0.55 -8.78
N SER A 211 5.99 0.10 -8.83
CA SER A 211 5.19 0.02 -10.05
C SER A 211 3.80 0.56 -9.73
N MET A 212 3.20 1.30 -10.65
CA MET A 212 1.86 1.88 -10.49
C MET A 212 0.93 1.21 -11.49
N ILE A 213 0.02 0.36 -10.99
CA ILE A 213 -0.85 -0.49 -11.82
C ILE A 213 -2.31 -0.12 -11.59
N CYS A 214 -2.98 0.34 -12.65
CA CYS A 214 -4.43 0.57 -12.67
C CYS A 214 -5.14 -0.60 -13.36
N LEU A 215 -5.90 -1.42 -12.61
CA LEU A 215 -6.56 -2.60 -13.20
C LEU A 215 -8.07 -2.49 -13.32
N PHE A 216 -8.72 -1.61 -12.55
CA PHE A 216 -10.19 -1.59 -12.47
C PHE A 216 -10.75 -0.20 -12.14
N PRO A 217 -12.04 0.06 -12.44
CA PRO A 217 -12.76 1.19 -11.87
C PRO A 217 -12.95 1.02 -10.36
N SER A 218 -12.64 2.06 -9.58
CA SER A 218 -12.89 2.13 -8.15
C SER A 218 -14.40 2.14 -7.87
N ILE A 219 -14.84 1.36 -6.89
CA ILE A 219 -16.23 1.22 -6.46
C ILE A 219 -16.50 1.92 -5.12
N TYR A 220 -15.47 2.17 -4.31
CA TYR A 220 -15.60 2.90 -3.04
C TYR A 220 -15.17 4.36 -3.16
N ALA A 221 -14.02 4.61 -3.78
CA ALA A 221 -13.46 5.94 -3.93
C ALA A 221 -13.90 6.58 -5.27
N THR A 222 -15.21 6.78 -5.45
CA THR A 222 -15.83 7.17 -6.72
C THR A 222 -15.92 8.69 -6.96
N SER A 223 -15.39 9.51 -6.06
CA SER A 223 -15.47 10.97 -6.18
C SER A 223 -14.72 11.50 -7.41
N ARG A 224 -15.35 12.42 -8.15
CA ARG A 224 -14.78 13.05 -9.35
C ARG A 224 -13.53 13.84 -9.03
N TRP A 225 -12.51 13.71 -9.88
CA TRP A 225 -11.32 14.55 -9.83
C TRP A 225 -11.64 16.03 -10.14
N GLY A 226 -10.82 16.95 -9.62
CA GLY A 226 -10.98 18.39 -9.82
C GLY A 226 -11.90 19.08 -8.80
N SER A 227 -12.28 18.39 -7.72
CA SER A 227 -12.97 19.02 -6.59
C SER A 227 -12.01 19.98 -5.86
N SER A 228 -12.51 21.13 -5.41
CA SER A 228 -11.69 22.10 -4.67
C SER A 228 -11.33 21.61 -3.27
N ASN A 229 -10.24 22.13 -2.71
CA ASN A 229 -9.82 21.92 -1.31
C ASN A 229 -9.57 20.46 -0.90
N VAL A 230 -9.26 19.57 -1.86
CA VAL A 230 -8.94 18.16 -1.57
C VAL A 230 -7.47 18.00 -1.19
N TYR A 231 -6.57 18.46 -2.05
CA TYR A 231 -5.11 18.44 -1.89
C TYR A 231 -4.47 19.55 -2.74
N ASP A 232 -3.28 19.98 -2.37
CA ASP A 232 -2.40 20.78 -3.23
C ASP A 232 -1.33 19.90 -3.86
N VAL A 233 -0.69 20.36 -4.94
CA VAL A 233 0.19 19.52 -5.77
C VAL A 233 1.61 19.44 -5.22
N PRO A 234 2.15 18.23 -4.93
CA PRO A 234 3.55 18.06 -4.57
C PRO A 234 4.48 18.08 -5.79
N SER A 235 5.79 18.22 -5.55
CA SER A 235 6.77 17.69 -6.49
C SER A 235 6.70 16.15 -6.49
N ARG A 236 6.51 15.55 -7.66
CA ARG A 236 6.28 14.10 -7.81
C ARG A 236 7.49 13.43 -8.44
N ASN A 237 7.98 12.38 -7.81
CA ASN A 237 9.03 11.52 -8.35
C ASN A 237 8.50 10.09 -8.44
N TRP A 238 8.21 9.64 -9.66
CA TRP A 238 7.77 8.27 -9.93
C TRP A 238 8.93 7.50 -10.53
N TYR A 239 9.47 6.54 -9.79
CA TYR A 239 10.58 5.71 -10.23
C TYR A 239 10.16 4.24 -10.25
N PHE A 240 10.61 3.53 -11.27
CA PHE A 240 10.45 2.08 -11.30
C PHE A 240 11.40 1.43 -10.29
N GLU A 241 10.92 0.43 -9.54
CA GLU A 241 11.77 -0.42 -8.70
C GLU A 241 12.44 -1.50 -9.57
N PRO A 242 13.73 -1.37 -9.93
CA PRO A 242 14.37 -2.23 -10.94
C PRO A 242 14.38 -3.70 -10.55
N THR A 243 14.30 -4.00 -9.26
CA THR A 243 14.33 -5.37 -8.75
C THR A 243 13.06 -6.15 -9.10
N PHE A 244 11.96 -5.49 -9.46
CA PHE A 244 10.76 -6.15 -9.99
C PHE A 244 10.96 -6.81 -11.36
N ASN A 245 12.07 -6.56 -12.05
CA ASN A 245 12.46 -7.33 -13.23
C ASN A 245 12.90 -8.77 -12.89
N ASN A 246 13.22 -9.05 -11.62
CA ASN A 246 13.51 -10.39 -11.14
C ASN A 246 12.24 -10.99 -10.52
N PRO A 247 11.69 -12.09 -11.08
CA PRO A 247 10.49 -12.75 -10.55
C PRO A 247 10.57 -13.13 -9.08
N ASN A 248 11.78 -13.44 -8.58
CA ASN A 248 11.98 -13.78 -7.17
C ASN A 248 11.88 -12.57 -6.24
N CYS A 249 12.04 -11.35 -6.76
CA CYS A 249 11.95 -10.10 -6.02
C CYS A 249 10.59 -9.39 -6.18
N LEU A 250 9.60 -10.05 -6.80
CA LEU A 250 8.25 -9.54 -6.88
C LEU A 250 7.58 -9.54 -5.50
N PRO A 251 6.70 -8.57 -5.21
CA PRO A 251 5.92 -8.58 -3.99
C PRO A 251 5.16 -9.91 -3.79
N PRO A 252 4.97 -10.38 -2.55
CA PRO A 252 4.20 -11.59 -2.29
C PRO A 252 2.79 -11.51 -2.89
N GLY A 253 2.32 -12.58 -3.52
CA GLY A 253 0.99 -12.59 -4.15
C GLY A 253 0.85 -11.70 -5.39
N THR A 254 1.97 -11.31 -6.04
CA THR A 254 1.93 -10.57 -7.31
C THR A 254 1.07 -11.32 -8.34
N PRO A 255 0.07 -10.66 -8.95
CA PRO A 255 -0.74 -11.27 -10.00
C PRO A 255 0.12 -11.69 -11.20
N ASN A 256 -0.05 -12.92 -11.67
CA ASN A 256 0.57 -13.41 -12.90
C ASN A 256 -0.49 -13.51 -14.00
N ILE A 257 -0.20 -12.93 -15.16
CA ILE A 257 -1.02 -13.10 -16.36
C ILE A 257 -0.42 -14.26 -17.16
N VAL A 258 -1.21 -15.30 -17.39
CA VAL A 258 -0.83 -16.44 -18.23
C VAL A 258 -1.51 -16.25 -19.59
N LEU A 259 -0.69 -16.16 -20.64
CA LEU A 259 -1.18 -16.18 -22.03
C LEU A 259 -1.08 -17.61 -22.55
N PHE A 260 -2.22 -18.19 -22.93
CA PHE A 260 -2.25 -19.43 -23.69
C PHE A 260 -2.23 -19.09 -25.18
N THR A 261 -1.28 -19.67 -25.90
CA THR A 261 -1.25 -19.64 -27.37
C THR A 261 -1.44 -21.05 -27.90
N ASN A 262 -2.33 -21.22 -28.88
CA ASN A 262 -2.42 -22.48 -29.61
C ASN A 262 -1.28 -22.54 -30.63
N GLY A 263 -0.50 -23.62 -30.59
CA GLY A 263 0.51 -23.95 -31.59
C GLY A 263 0.09 -25.12 -32.47
N GLU A 264 0.73 -25.25 -33.62
CA GLU A 264 0.57 -26.42 -34.48
C GLU A 264 1.35 -27.61 -33.93
N TRP A 265 0.82 -28.83 -34.13
CA TRP A 265 1.55 -30.06 -33.84
C TRP A 265 2.66 -30.24 -34.87
N VAL A 266 3.93 -30.17 -34.43
CA VAL A 266 5.08 -30.45 -35.30
C VAL A 266 5.64 -31.82 -34.96
N ARG A 267 5.77 -32.69 -35.97
CA ARG A 267 6.47 -33.96 -35.84
C ARG A 267 7.98 -33.70 -35.76
N LEU A 268 8.63 -34.13 -34.69
CA LEU A 268 10.09 -34.16 -34.61
C LEU A 268 10.60 -35.28 -35.54
N ASN A 269 11.41 -34.91 -36.53
CA ASN A 269 12.10 -35.89 -37.36
C ASN A 269 13.32 -36.38 -36.56
N ASN A 270 13.38 -37.69 -36.32
CA ASN A 270 14.57 -38.38 -35.78
C ASN A 270 15.67 -38.45 -36.84
#